data_AF-A0A961FT97-F1
#
_entry.id   AF-A0A961FT97-F1
#
_cell.length_a   1.000
_cell.length_b   1.000
_cell.length_c   1.000
_cell.angle_alpha   90.00
_cell.angle_beta   90.00
_cell.angle_gamma   90.00
#
_symmetry.space_group_name_H-M   'P 1'
#
loop_
_entity.id
_entity.type
_entity.pdbx_description
1 polymer ?
#
loop_
_entity_poly.entity_id
_entity_poly.type
_entity_poly.pdbx_seq_one_letter_code
_entity_poly.pdbx_strand_id
1 'polypeptide(L)'
;MKNAPRFPFTLLFLALGFAVPVFAEEGKKPVPATPAVPTPAPLALQDGETLVFLGDSITHQCLYTQYLEDFFYTRFPDRRIRFHNAGVSGDKAADALARFDDDVAAFKPKIAPILLGMNDGPYDDFNRETFETYAHDMTALIDRIEGIGAKPIVMSPTMFDHHQLAIDMQDPEYRFRNRSFS
;
A
#
# COMPACT_ATOMS: atom_id res chain seq x y z
N MET A 1 55.53 -66.70 -1.88
CA MET A 1 54.16 -66.30 -2.28
C MET A 1 54.20 -64.79 -2.52
N LYS A 2 54.78 -64.34 -3.63
CA LYS A 2 54.13 -63.83 -4.85
C LYS A 2 53.20 -62.63 -4.60
N ASN A 3 53.80 -61.44 -4.73
CA ASN A 3 53.15 -60.15 -4.91
C ASN A 3 52.24 -60.17 -6.14
N ALA A 4 51.02 -59.66 -6.02
CA ALA A 4 50.15 -59.32 -7.14
C ALA A 4 49.94 -57.80 -7.19
N PRO A 5 50.00 -57.17 -8.38
CA PRO A 5 50.06 -55.72 -8.53
C PRO A 5 48.66 -55.07 -8.50
N ARG A 6 48.57 -53.87 -7.92
CA ARG A 6 47.45 -52.95 -8.10
C ARG A 6 47.75 -52.11 -9.34
N PHE A 7 47.03 -52.36 -10.43
CA PHE A 7 47.03 -51.48 -11.59
C PHE A 7 45.99 -50.36 -11.39
N PRO A 8 46.32 -49.09 -11.69
CA PRO A 8 45.36 -48.00 -11.71
C PRO A 8 44.61 -48.01 -13.06
N PHE A 9 43.28 -47.98 -13.02
CA PHE A 9 42.47 -47.72 -14.20
C PHE A 9 42.29 -46.20 -14.33
N THR A 10 43.17 -45.57 -15.11
CA THR A 10 42.96 -44.21 -15.61
C THR A 10 41.97 -44.30 -16.78
N LEU A 11 40.72 -43.87 -16.59
CA LEU A 11 39.80 -43.68 -17.70
C LEU A 11 39.97 -42.27 -18.26
N LEU A 12 40.61 -42.19 -19.43
CA LEU A 12 40.73 -41.00 -20.26
C LEU A 12 39.35 -40.73 -20.90
N PHE A 13 38.62 -39.73 -20.42
CA PHE A 13 37.43 -39.23 -21.14
C PHE A 13 37.86 -38.25 -22.22
N LEU A 14 37.77 -38.69 -23.48
CA LEU A 14 37.83 -37.85 -24.66
C LEU A 14 36.50 -37.07 -24.77
N ALA A 15 36.46 -35.82 -24.32
CA ALA A 15 35.31 -34.95 -24.53
C ALA A 15 35.35 -34.41 -25.97
N LEU A 16 34.49 -34.95 -26.84
CA LEU A 16 34.14 -34.34 -28.11
C LEU A 16 33.40 -33.02 -27.83
N GLY A 17 33.98 -31.90 -28.25
CA GLY A 17 33.37 -30.58 -28.15
C GLY A 17 32.16 -30.47 -29.07
N PHE A 18 30.97 -30.31 -28.50
CA PHE A 18 29.83 -29.71 -29.19
C PHE A 18 29.88 -28.20 -28.94
N ALA A 19 30.19 -27.44 -29.99
CA ALA A 19 30.04 -26.00 -29.97
C ALA A 19 28.55 -25.65 -30.00
N VAL A 20 28.03 -25.14 -28.87
CA VAL A 20 26.73 -24.46 -28.83
C VAL A 20 26.94 -23.06 -29.42
N PRO A 21 26.10 -22.60 -30.37
CA PRO A 21 26.22 -21.23 -30.87
C PRO A 21 25.90 -20.26 -29.73
N VAL A 22 26.86 -19.39 -29.42
CA VAL A 22 26.65 -18.22 -28.57
C VAL A 22 25.74 -17.27 -29.36
N PHE A 23 24.49 -17.13 -28.93
CA PHE A 23 23.69 -15.98 -29.33
C PHE A 23 24.28 -14.75 -28.64
N ALA A 24 24.68 -13.76 -29.42
CA ALA A 24 25.13 -12.48 -28.91
C ALA A 24 23.98 -11.82 -28.13
N GLU A 25 24.18 -11.52 -26.85
CA GLU A 25 23.30 -10.60 -26.14
C GLU A 25 23.40 -9.22 -26.79
N GLU A 26 22.30 -8.78 -27.37
CA GLU A 26 22.14 -7.44 -27.89
C GLU A 26 22.27 -6.45 -26.72
N GLY A 27 23.18 -5.48 -26.87
CA GLY A 27 23.65 -4.61 -25.80
C GLY A 27 22.52 -3.94 -25.01
N LYS A 28 22.38 -4.33 -23.74
CA LYS A 28 21.53 -3.66 -22.76
C LYS A 28 22.06 -2.24 -22.55
N LYS A 29 21.41 -1.24 -23.17
CA LYS A 29 21.68 0.18 -22.87
C LYS A 29 21.56 0.39 -21.35
N PRO A 30 22.51 1.06 -20.70
CA PRO A 30 22.45 1.29 -19.26
C PRO A 30 21.17 2.07 -18.94
N VAL A 31 20.31 1.46 -18.11
CA VAL A 31 19.15 2.12 -17.54
C VAL A 31 19.68 3.32 -16.73
N PRO A 32 19.19 4.55 -16.96
CA PRO A 32 19.61 5.70 -16.17
C PRO A 32 19.36 5.39 -14.69
N ALA A 33 20.37 5.63 -13.85
CA ALA A 33 20.28 5.39 -12.43
C ALA A 33 19.05 6.09 -11.87
N THR A 34 18.13 5.32 -11.29
CA THR A 34 16.99 5.86 -10.55
C THR A 34 17.53 6.84 -9.50
N PRO A 35 17.05 8.09 -9.44
CA PRO A 35 17.44 8.99 -8.36
C PRO A 35 17.12 8.29 -7.04
N ALA A 36 18.10 8.22 -6.14
CA ALA A 36 17.93 7.60 -4.84
C ALA A 36 16.70 8.23 -4.17
N VAL A 37 15.70 7.40 -3.86
CA VAL A 37 14.57 7.83 -3.03
C VAL A 37 15.19 8.34 -1.73
N PRO A 38 15.00 9.62 -1.36
CA PRO A 38 15.55 10.12 -0.12
C PRO A 38 15.04 9.24 1.02
N THR A 39 15.95 8.72 1.84
CA THR A 39 15.60 7.97 3.05
C THR A 39 14.59 8.80 3.83
N PRO A 40 13.35 8.33 4.02
CA PRO A 40 12.35 9.10 4.77
C PRO A 40 12.94 9.41 6.14
N ALA A 41 12.90 10.69 6.53
CA ALA A 41 13.19 11.03 7.91
C ALA A 41 12.30 10.16 8.82
N PRO A 42 12.83 9.63 9.95
CA PRO A 42 12.04 8.80 10.85
C PRO A 42 10.71 9.50 11.17
N LEU A 43 9.60 8.75 11.17
CA LEU A 43 8.29 9.29 11.55
C LEU A 43 8.42 9.85 12.98
N ALA A 44 8.46 11.17 13.09
CA ALA A 44 8.81 11.86 14.32
C ALA A 44 7.58 12.04 15.22
N LEU A 45 6.94 10.92 15.59
CA LEU A 45 5.94 10.90 16.66
C LEU A 45 6.65 10.84 18.01
N GLN A 46 6.40 11.86 18.82
CA GLN A 46 6.90 12.02 20.18
C GLN A 46 5.87 11.56 21.21
N ASP A 47 6.31 11.48 22.46
CA ASP A 47 5.45 11.17 23.59
C ASP A 47 4.28 12.17 23.71
N GLY A 48 3.06 11.66 23.91
CA GLY A 48 1.84 12.46 24.04
C GLY A 48 1.22 12.96 22.73
N GLU A 49 1.93 12.86 21.60
CA GLU A 49 1.40 13.25 20.29
C GLU A 49 0.29 12.30 19.81
N THR A 50 -0.60 12.85 18.99
CA THR A 50 -1.77 12.13 18.47
C THR A 50 -1.62 11.88 16.97
N LEU A 51 -1.96 10.68 16.53
CA LEU A 51 -2.15 10.34 15.13
C LEU A 51 -3.63 10.01 14.91
N VAL A 52 -4.27 10.66 13.94
CA VAL A 52 -5.68 10.42 13.57
C VAL A 52 -5.71 9.76 12.20
N PHE A 53 -6.25 8.55 12.09
CA PHE A 53 -6.48 7.89 10.80
C PHE A 53 -7.81 8.35 10.21
N LEU A 54 -7.78 9.08 9.11
CA LEU A 54 -8.97 9.50 8.39
C LEU A 54 -9.23 8.57 7.21
N GLY A 55 -10.46 8.07 7.06
CA GLY A 55 -10.79 7.27 5.90
C GLY A 55 -12.21 6.74 5.88
N ASP A 56 -12.40 5.73 5.02
CA ASP A 56 -13.69 5.10 4.76
C ASP A 56 -13.87 3.78 5.55
N SER A 57 -14.62 2.83 4.99
CA SER A 57 -14.85 1.49 5.54
C SER A 57 -13.57 0.71 5.82
N ILE A 58 -12.51 0.92 5.02
CA ILE A 58 -11.23 0.24 5.16
C ILE A 58 -10.51 0.69 6.45
N THR A 59 -10.67 1.96 6.80
CA THR A 59 -10.16 2.56 8.03
C THR A 59 -11.08 2.24 9.21
N HIS A 60 -12.40 2.32 9.02
CA HIS A 60 -13.42 2.11 10.05
C HIS A 60 -13.32 0.73 10.72
N GLN A 61 -13.01 -0.33 9.97
CA GLN A 61 -12.87 -1.70 10.50
C GLN A 61 -11.67 -1.91 11.45
N CYS A 62 -10.82 -0.90 11.64
CA CYS A 62 -9.65 -0.92 12.54
C CYS A 62 -8.54 -1.93 12.22
N LEU A 63 -8.56 -2.65 11.08
CA LEU A 63 -7.57 -3.72 10.82
C LEU A 63 -6.14 -3.17 10.67
N TYR A 64 -5.89 -2.35 9.66
CA TYR A 64 -4.53 -1.86 9.41
C TYR A 64 -4.09 -0.81 10.45
N THR A 65 -5.04 -0.05 11.01
CA THR A 65 -4.77 0.97 12.01
C THR A 65 -4.32 0.33 13.33
N GLN A 66 -4.97 -0.77 13.73
CA GLN A 66 -4.57 -1.55 14.90
C GLN A 66 -3.17 -2.15 14.74
N TYR A 67 -2.81 -2.68 13.56
CA TYR A 67 -1.45 -3.21 13.34
C TYR A 67 -0.38 -2.12 13.51
N LEU A 68 -0.67 -0.89 13.09
CA LEU A 68 0.26 0.22 13.26
C LEU A 68 0.36 0.63 14.73
N GLU A 69 -0.76 0.73 15.43
CA GLU A 69 -0.82 1.00 16.86
C GLU A 69 -0.02 -0.04 17.67
N ASP A 70 -0.27 -1.33 17.43
CA ASP A 70 0.44 -2.46 18.06
C ASP A 70 1.94 -2.42 17.78
N PHE A 71 2.34 -2.08 16.55
CA PHE A 71 3.75 -1.91 16.21
C PHE A 71 4.41 -0.81 17.06
N PHE A 72 3.75 0.35 17.21
CA PHE A 72 4.31 1.44 18.02
C PHE A 72 4.37 1.08 19.51
N TYR A 73 3.33 0.45 20.05
CA TYR A 73 3.30 0.03 21.45
C TYR A 73 4.34 -1.04 21.79
N THR A 74 4.60 -1.96 20.87
CA THR A 74 5.59 -3.02 21.09
C THR A 74 7.02 -2.58 20.82
N ARG A 75 7.24 -1.69 19.84
CA ARG A 75 8.59 -1.27 19.43
C ARG A 75 9.09 -0.05 20.19
N PHE A 76 8.19 0.80 20.69
CA PHE A 76 8.52 2.02 21.43
C PHE A 76 7.68 2.12 22.72
N PRO A 77 7.82 1.16 23.65
CA PRO A 77 6.95 1.06 24.84
C PRO A 77 7.02 2.28 25.78
N ASP A 78 8.13 3.02 25.72
CA ASP A 78 8.34 4.25 26.50
C ASP A 78 7.72 5.50 25.85
N ARG A 79 7.09 5.38 24.68
CA ARG A 79 6.40 6.47 23.98
C ARG A 79 4.90 6.25 24.01
N ARG A 80 4.19 7.12 24.74
CA ARG A 80 2.73 7.18 24.84
C ARG A 80 2.15 7.96 23.67
N ILE A 81 2.14 7.33 22.50
CA ILE A 81 1.45 7.86 21.32
C ILE A 81 -0.05 7.58 21.47
N ARG A 82 -0.88 8.57 21.12
CA ARG A 82 -2.33 8.43 21.07
C ARG A 82 -2.76 8.16 19.63
N PHE A 83 -3.56 7.12 19.43
CA PHE A 83 -4.15 6.79 18.13
C PHE A 83 -5.65 7.07 18.18
N HIS A 84 -6.18 7.64 17.10
CA HIS A 84 -7.61 7.84 16.94
C HIS A 84 -8.03 7.39 15.53
N ASN A 85 -9.11 6.62 15.46
CA ASN A 85 -9.67 6.15 14.21
C ASN A 85 -10.89 6.99 13.85
N ALA A 86 -10.75 7.79 12.80
CA ALA A 86 -11.79 8.61 12.20
C ALA A 86 -12.28 8.00 10.87
N GLY A 87 -12.31 6.68 10.78
CA GLY A 87 -12.87 5.95 9.64
C GLY A 87 -14.38 5.81 9.75
N VAL A 88 -15.12 6.14 8.69
CA VAL A 88 -16.58 5.95 8.61
C VAL A 88 -16.94 5.21 7.33
N SER A 89 -17.78 4.18 7.45
CA SER A 89 -18.04 3.26 6.32
C SER A 89 -18.92 3.94 5.28
N GLY A 90 -18.46 3.95 4.03
CA GLY A 90 -19.18 4.55 2.90
C GLY A 90 -18.76 5.98 2.58
N ASP A 91 -17.92 6.59 3.42
CA ASP A 91 -17.45 7.96 3.20
C ASP A 91 -16.71 8.13 1.89
N LYS A 92 -16.98 9.27 1.25
CA LYS A 92 -16.16 9.92 0.23
C LYS A 92 -15.33 11.04 0.88
N ALA A 93 -14.45 11.68 0.11
CA ALA A 93 -13.68 12.84 0.57
C ALA A 93 -14.56 14.00 1.07
N ALA A 94 -15.69 14.26 0.40
CA ALA A 94 -16.67 15.26 0.83
C ALA A 94 -17.29 14.98 2.21
N ASP A 95 -17.57 13.71 2.53
CA ASP A 95 -18.16 13.32 3.81
C ASP A 95 -17.14 13.50 4.95
N ALA A 96 -15.89 13.09 4.71
CA ALA A 96 -14.78 13.33 5.61
C ALA A 96 -14.53 14.84 5.85
N LEU A 97 -14.70 15.68 4.83
CA LEU A 97 -14.65 17.14 4.99
C LEU A 97 -15.75 17.66 5.91
N ALA A 98 -16.97 17.17 5.74
CA ALA A 98 -18.13 17.63 6.50
C ALA A 98 -17.98 17.38 8.00
N ARG A 99 -17.32 16.28 8.40
CA ARG A 99 -17.08 15.89 9.79
C ARG A 99 -15.68 16.20 10.31
N PHE A 100 -14.83 16.88 9.53
CA PHE A 100 -13.42 17.09 9.86
C PHE A 100 -13.20 17.72 11.24
N ASP A 101 -14.00 18.69 11.62
CA ASP A 101 -13.79 19.44 12.86
C ASP A 101 -14.01 18.55 14.10
N ASP A 102 -15.03 17.70 14.06
CA ASP A 102 -15.39 16.78 15.15
C ASP A 102 -14.48 15.54 15.20
N ASP A 103 -14.17 14.96 14.05
CA ASP A 103 -13.48 13.66 13.98
C ASP A 103 -11.96 13.79 13.87
N VAL A 104 -11.45 14.94 13.43
CA VAL A 104 -10.01 15.15 13.22
C VAL A 104 -9.50 16.31 14.06
N ALA A 105 -10.04 17.52 13.88
CA ALA A 105 -9.49 18.72 14.52
C ALA A 105 -9.61 18.68 16.05
N ALA A 106 -10.73 18.16 16.58
CA ALA A 106 -10.96 18.01 18.02
C ALA A 106 -9.86 17.20 18.73
N PHE A 107 -9.22 16.25 18.02
CA PHE A 107 -8.18 15.39 18.56
C PHE A 107 -6.77 16.00 18.49
N LYS A 108 -6.61 17.18 17.86
CA LYS A 108 -5.35 17.93 17.73
C LYS A 108 -4.20 17.03 17.24
N PRO A 109 -4.35 16.37 16.08
CA PRO A 109 -3.33 15.45 15.57
C PRO A 109 -2.02 16.17 15.27
N LYS A 110 -0.91 15.45 15.45
CA LYS A 110 0.37 15.80 14.84
C LYS A 110 0.43 15.33 13.39
N ILE A 111 -0.15 14.15 13.13
CA ILE A 111 -0.14 13.48 11.83
C ILE A 111 -1.54 12.95 11.55
N ALA A 112 -2.00 13.09 10.31
CA ALA A 112 -3.26 12.52 9.85
C ALA A 112 -3.05 11.73 8.54
N PRO A 113 -2.91 10.39 8.61
CA PRO A 113 -2.97 9.56 7.42
C PRO A 113 -4.38 9.55 6.84
N ILE A 114 -4.47 9.66 5.51
CA ILE A 114 -5.73 9.73 4.77
C ILE A 114 -5.80 8.53 3.83
N LEU A 115 -6.85 7.72 3.93
CA LEU A 115 -7.20 6.65 3.00
C LEU A 115 -8.65 6.79 2.56
N LEU A 116 -8.84 7.41 1.41
CA LEU A 116 -10.13 7.65 0.77
C LEU A 116 -9.97 7.39 -0.74
N GLY A 117 -11.07 7.39 -1.48
CA GLY A 117 -11.07 7.19 -2.94
C GLY A 117 -11.82 5.94 -3.42
N MET A 118 -12.04 4.95 -2.54
CA MET A 118 -12.78 3.73 -2.93
C MET A 118 -14.25 4.06 -3.23
N ASN A 119 -14.91 4.81 -2.36
CA ASN A 119 -16.30 5.20 -2.57
C ASN A 119 -16.41 6.39 -3.54
N ASP A 120 -15.37 7.21 -3.67
CA ASP A 120 -15.36 8.38 -4.57
C ASP A 120 -15.42 7.96 -6.05
N GLY A 121 -14.87 6.81 -6.41
CA GLY A 121 -14.76 6.30 -7.78
C GLY A 121 -15.86 5.33 -8.25
N PRO A 122 -17.14 5.57 -7.89
CA PRO A 122 -18.25 4.64 -7.59
C PRO A 122 -18.22 3.17 -8.11
N TYR A 123 -17.07 2.51 -8.06
CA TYR A 123 -16.84 1.18 -8.65
C TYR A 123 -17.09 1.10 -10.16
N ASP A 124 -16.93 2.23 -10.86
CA ASP A 124 -17.11 2.36 -12.30
C ASP A 124 -15.78 2.62 -13.02
N ASP A 125 -15.81 2.57 -14.34
CA ASP A 125 -14.69 3.00 -15.19
C ASP A 125 -14.32 4.46 -14.91
N PHE A 126 -13.05 4.79 -15.20
CA PHE A 126 -12.53 6.14 -14.99
C PHE A 126 -13.42 7.20 -15.64
N ASN A 127 -13.88 8.14 -14.82
CA ASN A 127 -14.59 9.32 -15.24
C ASN A 127 -13.84 10.58 -14.79
N ARG A 128 -13.64 11.52 -15.72
CA ARG A 128 -12.87 12.76 -15.47
C ARG A 128 -13.54 13.64 -14.41
N GLU A 129 -14.85 13.84 -14.50
CA GLU A 129 -15.61 14.71 -13.58
C GLU A 129 -15.57 14.13 -12.17
N THR A 130 -15.82 12.83 -12.02
CA THR A 130 -15.67 12.12 -10.74
C THR A 130 -14.28 12.28 -10.14
N PHE A 131 -13.24 12.11 -10.96
CA PHE A 131 -11.86 12.29 -10.51
C PHE A 131 -11.58 13.73 -10.09
N GLU A 132 -12.11 14.72 -10.82
CA GLU A 132 -11.93 16.14 -10.49
C GLU A 132 -12.61 16.49 -9.16
N THR A 133 -13.80 15.97 -8.88
CA THR A 133 -14.45 16.09 -7.56
C THR A 133 -13.59 15.47 -6.46
N TYR A 134 -13.16 14.22 -6.63
CA TYR A 134 -12.28 13.55 -5.68
C TYR A 134 -10.98 14.33 -5.42
N ALA A 135 -10.34 14.81 -6.48
CA ALA A 135 -9.09 15.57 -6.38
C ALA A 135 -9.31 16.89 -5.62
N HIS A 136 -10.37 17.62 -5.95
CA HIS A 136 -10.74 18.85 -5.26
C HIS A 136 -10.95 18.61 -3.76
N ASP A 137 -11.76 17.62 -3.40
CA ASP A 137 -12.11 17.37 -2.01
C ASP A 137 -10.93 16.84 -1.20
N MET A 138 -10.09 15.98 -1.79
CA MET A 138 -8.84 15.54 -1.17
C MET A 138 -7.86 16.70 -0.98
N THR A 139 -7.75 17.63 -1.93
CA THR A 139 -6.94 18.85 -1.74
C THR A 139 -7.47 19.68 -0.59
N ALA A 140 -8.80 19.88 -0.50
CA ALA A 140 -9.40 20.60 0.62
C ALA A 140 -9.16 19.91 1.98
N LEU A 141 -9.15 18.57 2.03
CA LEU A 141 -8.81 17.82 3.25
C LEU A 141 -7.36 18.05 3.67
N ILE A 142 -6.43 17.98 2.71
CA ILE A 142 -5.01 18.24 2.93
C ILE A 142 -4.83 19.66 3.48
N ASP A 143 -5.45 20.65 2.85
CA ASP A 143 -5.39 22.05 3.30
C ASP A 143 -5.96 22.24 4.71
N ARG A 144 -7.07 21.57 5.05
CA ARG A 144 -7.66 21.60 6.41
C ARG A 144 -6.72 21.00 7.46
N ILE A 145 -6.06 19.88 7.14
CA ILE A 145 -5.09 19.22 8.03
C ILE A 145 -3.86 20.11 8.24
N GLU A 146 -3.31 20.68 7.17
CA GLU A 146 -2.18 21.60 7.26
C GLU A 146 -2.55 22.89 8.01
N GLY A 147 -3.76 23.39 7.81
CA GLY A 147 -4.29 24.59 8.45
C GLY A 147 -4.38 24.49 9.98
N ILE A 148 -4.54 23.28 10.53
CA ILE A 148 -4.48 23.03 11.98
C ILE A 148 -3.06 22.72 12.48
N GLY A 149 -2.05 22.79 11.62
CA GLY A 149 -0.64 22.52 11.95
C GLY A 149 -0.27 21.04 12.01
N ALA A 150 -1.13 20.16 11.50
CA ALA A 150 -0.88 18.73 11.41
C ALA A 150 -0.24 18.37 10.06
N LYS A 151 0.45 17.22 9.99
CA LYS A 151 1.02 16.70 8.75
C LYS A 151 0.07 15.68 8.10
N PRO A 152 -0.46 15.94 6.90
CA PRO A 152 -1.19 14.93 6.14
C PRO A 152 -0.22 13.86 5.62
N ILE A 153 -0.65 12.60 5.63
CA ILE A 153 0.01 11.50 4.92
C ILE A 153 -1.01 10.89 3.97
N VAL A 154 -0.92 11.26 2.69
CA VAL A 154 -1.84 10.77 1.67
C VAL A 154 -1.43 9.36 1.29
N MET A 155 -2.32 8.39 1.49
CA MET A 155 -2.16 7.03 1.00
C MET A 155 -2.91 6.89 -0.32
N SER A 156 -2.30 6.21 -1.29
CA SER A 156 -3.03 5.85 -2.50
C SER A 156 -4.23 4.98 -2.13
N PRO A 157 -5.42 5.19 -2.73
CA PRO A 157 -6.55 4.32 -2.53
C PRO A 157 -6.16 2.87 -2.80
N THR A 158 -6.72 1.93 -2.05
CA THR A 158 -6.56 0.52 -2.37
C THR A 158 -7.22 0.22 -3.71
N MET A 159 -6.62 -0.65 -4.51
CA MET A 159 -7.20 -1.07 -5.79
C MET A 159 -8.53 -1.80 -5.61
N PHE A 160 -9.48 -1.53 -6.50
CA PHE A 160 -10.63 -2.40 -6.71
C PHE A 160 -10.28 -3.45 -7.77
N ASP A 161 -10.43 -4.73 -7.42
CA ASP A 161 -10.10 -5.84 -8.32
C ASP A 161 -11.27 -6.13 -9.29
N HIS A 162 -11.35 -5.30 -10.33
CA HIS A 162 -12.34 -5.42 -11.41
C HIS A 162 -12.25 -6.77 -12.16
N HIS A 163 -11.05 -7.35 -12.26
CA HIS A 163 -10.84 -8.61 -12.95
C HIS A 163 -11.45 -9.77 -12.16
N GLN A 164 -11.19 -9.81 -10.85
CA GLN A 164 -11.81 -10.82 -9.99
C GLN A 164 -13.34 -10.67 -9.96
N LEU A 165 -13.87 -9.44 -9.89
CA LEU A 165 -15.31 -9.22 -9.97
C LEU A 165 -15.91 -9.78 -11.27
N ALA A 166 -15.25 -9.56 -12.41
CA ALA A 166 -15.72 -10.07 -13.70
C ALA A 166 -15.75 -11.60 -13.78
N ILE A 167 -14.84 -12.28 -13.08
CA ILE A 167 -14.86 -13.75 -12.93
C ILE A 167 -16.03 -14.17 -12.03
N ASP A 168 -16.17 -13.54 -10.86
CA ASP A 168 -17.24 -13.85 -9.89
C ASP A 168 -18.64 -13.66 -10.52
N MET A 169 -18.82 -12.65 -11.37
CA MET A 169 -20.06 -12.39 -12.10
C MET A 169 -20.41 -13.47 -13.14
N GLN A 170 -19.49 -14.39 -13.46
CA GLN A 170 -19.78 -15.54 -14.32
C GLN A 170 -20.35 -16.73 -13.51
N ASP A 171 -20.11 -16.78 -12.20
CA ASP A 171 -20.66 -17.81 -11.33
C ASP A 171 -22.14 -17.54 -11.02
N PRO A 172 -23.08 -18.44 -11.41
CA PRO A 172 -24.50 -18.27 -11.11
C PRO A 172 -24.81 -18.27 -9.60
N GLU A 173 -23.95 -18.91 -8.78
CA GLU A 173 -24.13 -19.01 -7.32
C GLU A 173 -23.43 -17.86 -6.56
N TYR A 174 -22.80 -16.92 -7.26
CA TYR A 174 -22.14 -15.80 -6.61
C TYR A 174 -23.13 -14.96 -5.80
N ARG A 175 -22.97 -14.97 -4.47
CA ARG A 175 -23.92 -14.38 -3.52
C ARG A 175 -24.19 -12.88 -3.71
N PHE A 176 -23.31 -12.16 -4.41
CA PHE A 176 -23.46 -10.73 -4.67
C PHE A 176 -23.77 -10.40 -6.13
N ARG A 177 -24.12 -11.40 -6.95
CA ARG A 177 -24.40 -11.24 -8.38
C ARG A 177 -25.42 -10.14 -8.70
N ASN A 178 -26.42 -9.98 -7.83
CA ASN A 178 -27.49 -9.00 -7.99
C ASN A 178 -27.35 -7.79 -7.05
N ARG A 179 -26.20 -7.62 -6.40
CA ARG A 179 -25.96 -6.51 -5.48
C ARG A 179 -25.43 -5.32 -6.26
N SER A 180 -26.09 -4.18 -6.11
CA SER A 180 -25.53 -2.89 -6.53
C SER A 180 -24.55 -2.43 -5.45
N PHE A 181 -23.37 -1.97 -5.89
CA PHE A 181 -22.48 -1.18 -5.05
C PHE A 181 -23.04 0.25 -5.04
N SER A 182 -23.71 0.61 -3.95
CA SER A 182 -24.27 1.94 -3.72
C SER A 182 -23.58 2.59 -2.54
#